data_AF-A0AAW1UGI0-F1
#
_entry.id   AF-A0AAW1UGI0-F1
#
_cell.length_a   1.000
_cell.length_b   1.000
_cell.length_c   1.000
_cell.angle_alpha   90.00
_cell.angle_beta   90.00
_cell.angle_gamma   90.00
#
_symmetry.space_group_name_H-M   'P 1'
#
loop_
_entity.id
_entity.type
_entity.pdbx_description
1 polymer ?
#
loop_
_entity_poly.entity_id
_entity_poly.type
_entity_poly.pdbx_seq_one_letter_code
_entity_poly.pdbx_strand_id
1 'polypeptide(L)'
;MQQREEKQLAFALDNIIQRVNDLKTSIASMIMKVENEYENLNRPNFLDNYALISGQLMALSKVLSHDKCPVLRNLTVLPLLLSPERDEQLAQSTEGRVTTFAHYLVPDYLRTKLEPRQRPKCFR
;
A
#
# COMPACT_ATOMS: atom_id res chain seq x y z
N MET A 1 17.24 -15.04 19.93
CA MET A 1 16.84 -13.62 19.77
C MET A 1 16.44 -13.34 18.33
N GLN A 2 17.30 -13.62 17.35
CA GLN A 2 17.06 -13.38 15.92
C GLN A 2 15.75 -13.99 15.34
N GLN A 3 15.46 -15.27 15.60
CA GLN A 3 14.20 -15.91 15.14
C GLN A 3 12.92 -15.25 15.70
N ARG A 4 12.98 -14.63 16.87
CA ARG A 4 11.80 -13.97 17.47
C ARG A 4 11.50 -12.66 16.75
N GLU A 5 12.55 -11.93 16.38
CA GLU A 5 12.46 -10.66 15.66
C GLU A 5 11.98 -10.89 14.22
N GLU A 6 12.50 -11.92 13.54
CA GLU A 6 12.03 -12.31 12.20
C GLU A 6 10.54 -12.68 12.19
N LYS A 7 10.07 -13.45 13.18
CA LYS A 7 8.65 -13.79 13.31
C LYS A 7 7.77 -12.58 13.59
N GLN A 8 8.25 -11.65 14.42
CA GLN A 8 7.54 -10.41 14.71
C GLN A 8 7.46 -9.51 13.47
N LEU A 9 8.55 -9.45 12.69
CA LEU A 9 8.60 -8.72 11.43
C LEU A 9 7.62 -9.30 10.41
N ALA A 10 7.62 -10.62 10.21
CA ALA A 10 6.69 -11.29 9.30
C ALA A 10 5.23 -10.98 9.68
N PHE A 11 4.87 -11.12 10.96
CA PHE A 11 3.52 -10.80 11.44
C PHE A 11 3.15 -9.32 11.23
N ALA A 12 4.10 -8.40 11.43
CA ALA A 12 3.87 -6.98 11.19
C ALA A 12 3.63 -6.70 9.69
N LEU A 13 4.41 -7.32 8.81
CA LEU A 13 4.24 -7.20 7.36
C LEU A 13 2.90 -7.76 6.90
N ASP A 14 2.51 -8.96 7.35
CA ASP A 14 1.22 -9.58 7.00
C ASP A 14 0.04 -8.69 7.43
N ASN A 15 0.11 -8.10 8.63
CA ASN A 15 -0.91 -7.17 9.11
C ASN A 15 -0.97 -5.90 8.24
N ILE A 16 0.18 -5.32 7.85
CA ILE A 16 0.22 -4.16 6.96
C ILE A 16 -0.38 -4.50 5.59
N ILE A 17 0.01 -5.64 5.01
CA ILE A 17 -0.48 -6.14 3.72
C ILE A 17 -2.01 -6.31 3.77
N GLN A 18 -2.53 -6.93 4.82
CA GLN A 18 -3.98 -7.09 4.98
C GLN A 18 -4.71 -5.75 5.01
N ARG A 19 -4.22 -4.77 5.80
CA ARG A 19 -4.84 -3.44 5.89
C ARG A 19 -4.80 -2.67 4.58
N VAL A 20 -3.71 -2.79 3.82
CA VAL A 20 -3.59 -2.19 2.48
C VAL A 20 -4.56 -2.87 1.51
N ASN A 21 -4.72 -4.19 1.57
CA ASN A 21 -5.67 -4.91 0.72
C ASN A 21 -7.13 -4.56 1.03
N ASP A 22 -7.49 -4.40 2.31
CA ASP A 22 -8.82 -3.95 2.72
C ASP A 22 -9.13 -2.56 2.12
N LEU A 23 -8.17 -1.64 2.24
CA LEU A 23 -8.28 -0.27 1.70
C LEU A 23 -8.37 -0.27 0.17
N LYS A 24 -7.51 -1.03 -0.50
CA LYS A 24 -7.52 -1.22 -1.96
C LYS A 24 -8.89 -1.70 -2.44
N THR A 25 -9.45 -2.70 -1.78
CA THR A 25 -10.75 -3.29 -2.13
C THR A 25 -11.89 -2.28 -1.96
N SER A 26 -11.90 -1.52 -0.86
CA SER A 26 -12.92 -0.48 -0.65
C SER A 26 -12.82 0.65 -1.68
N ILE A 27 -11.60 1.07 -2.05
CA ILE A 27 -11.39 2.08 -3.09
C ILE A 27 -11.88 1.54 -4.45
N ALA A 28 -11.51 0.32 -4.82
CA ALA A 28 -11.97 -0.30 -6.06
C ALA A 28 -13.49 -0.44 -6.11
N SER A 29 -14.12 -0.86 -5.00
CA SER A 29 -15.58 -0.92 -4.86
C SER A 29 -16.22 0.46 -5.03
N MET A 30 -15.65 1.50 -4.44
CA MET A 30 -16.16 2.87 -4.57
C MET A 30 -16.04 3.40 -6.01
N ILE A 31 -14.92 3.14 -6.69
CA ILE A 31 -14.73 3.49 -8.10
C ILE A 31 -15.80 2.79 -8.95
N MET A 32 -15.97 1.48 -8.78
CA MET A 32 -16.98 0.68 -9.48
C MET A 32 -18.40 1.25 -9.32
N LYS A 33 -18.79 1.64 -8.09
CA LYS A 33 -20.10 2.25 -7.82
C LYS A 33 -20.25 3.62 -8.50
N VAL A 34 -19.20 4.45 -8.46
CA VAL A 34 -19.22 5.78 -9.08
C VAL A 34 -19.29 5.68 -10.61
N GLU A 35 -18.61 4.71 -11.20
CA GLU A 35 -18.57 4.55 -12.67
C GLU A 35 -19.80 3.84 -13.24
N ASN A 36 -20.33 2.82 -12.54
CA ASN A 36 -21.37 1.95 -13.09
C ASN A 36 -22.76 2.15 -12.46
N GLU A 37 -22.83 2.69 -11.25
CA GLU A 37 -24.07 2.80 -10.48
C GLU A 37 -24.42 4.26 -10.13
N TYR A 38 -23.87 5.23 -10.89
CA TYR A 38 -24.03 6.66 -10.60
C TYR A 38 -25.50 7.10 -10.44
N GLU A 39 -26.41 6.56 -11.27
CA GLU A 39 -27.84 6.88 -11.21
C GLU A 39 -28.51 6.42 -9.90
N ASN A 40 -27.96 5.38 -9.26
CA ASN A 40 -28.45 4.82 -8.00
C ASN A 40 -27.64 5.29 -6.77
N LEU A 41 -26.56 6.05 -7.00
CA LEU A 41 -25.65 6.50 -5.97
C LEU A 41 -26.22 7.74 -5.26
N ASN A 42 -26.89 7.51 -4.14
CA ASN A 42 -27.35 8.59 -3.29
C ASN A 42 -26.21 9.14 -2.40
N ARG A 43 -26.33 10.42 -2.00
CA ARG A 43 -25.34 11.10 -1.16
C ARG A 43 -25.06 10.40 0.18
N PRO A 44 -26.07 9.89 0.92
CA PRO A 44 -25.81 9.15 2.16
C PRO A 44 -24.93 7.92 1.96
N ASN A 45 -25.27 7.06 0.99
CA ASN A 45 -24.49 5.86 0.70
C ASN A 45 -23.07 6.23 0.28
N PHE A 46 -22.90 7.27 -0.54
CA PHE A 46 -21.56 7.75 -0.92
C PHE A 46 -20.73 8.16 0.31
N LEU A 47 -21.32 8.93 1.22
CA LEU A 47 -20.64 9.37 2.44
C LEU A 47 -20.31 8.20 3.37
N ASP A 48 -21.17 7.20 3.47
CA ASP A 48 -20.90 6.00 4.27
C ASP A 48 -19.72 5.20 3.71
N ASN A 49 -19.65 5.02 2.38
CA ASN A 49 -18.51 4.37 1.74
C ASN A 49 -17.22 5.20 1.91
N TYR A 50 -17.30 6.53 1.83
CA TYR A 50 -16.17 7.41 2.10
C TYR A 50 -15.69 7.32 3.57
N ALA A 51 -16.63 7.29 4.51
CA ALA A 51 -16.32 7.12 5.93
C ALA A 51 -15.64 5.78 6.21
N LEU A 52 -16.06 4.70 5.55
CA LEU A 52 -15.40 3.39 5.63
C LEU A 52 -13.94 3.46 5.17
N ILE A 53 -13.68 4.05 3.99
CA ILE A 53 -12.32 4.23 3.47
C ILE A 53 -11.47 5.07 4.42
N SER A 54 -12.03 6.16 4.94
CA SER A 54 -11.34 7.00 5.92
C SER A 54 -11.01 6.22 7.20
N GLY A 55 -11.92 5.39 7.69
CA GLY A 55 -11.70 4.53 8.85
C GLY A 55 -10.58 3.51 8.62
N GLN A 56 -10.56 2.86 7.45
CA GLN A 56 -9.50 1.94 7.05
C GLN A 56 -8.14 2.64 6.93
N LEU A 57 -8.11 3.86 6.38
CA LEU A 57 -6.89 4.67 6.30
C LEU A 57 -6.37 5.06 7.69
N MET A 58 -7.26 5.47 8.60
CA MET A 58 -6.88 5.76 10.00
C MET A 58 -6.34 4.51 10.71
N ALA A 59 -6.94 3.34 10.48
CA ALA A 59 -6.46 2.08 11.02
C ALA A 59 -5.06 1.73 10.50
N LEU A 60 -4.82 1.88 9.19
CA LEU A 60 -3.51 1.69 8.59
C LEU A 60 -2.47 2.66 9.18
N SER A 61 -2.81 3.95 9.27
CA SER A 61 -1.93 4.95 9.88
C SER A 61 -1.58 4.60 11.33
N LYS A 62 -2.55 4.13 12.11
CA LYS A 62 -2.30 3.68 13.49
C LYS A 62 -1.33 2.51 13.56
N VAL A 63 -1.44 1.53 12.65
CA VAL A 63 -0.51 0.38 12.58
C VAL A 63 0.91 0.84 12.23
N LEU A 64 1.04 1.76 11.26
CA LEU A 64 2.34 2.28 10.82
C LEU A 64 2.99 3.22 11.85
N SER A 65 2.19 3.95 12.62
CA SER A 65 2.66 4.87 13.67
C SER A 65 2.99 4.17 14.98
N HIS A 66 2.47 2.96 15.22
CA HIS A 66 2.65 2.26 16.49
C HIS A 66 4.10 1.78 16.70
N ASP A 67 4.59 1.86 17.94
CA ASP A 67 5.88 1.33 18.43
C ASP A 67 6.07 -0.20 18.28
N LYS A 68 5.20 -0.88 17.52
CA LYS A 68 5.37 -2.29 17.10
C LYS A 68 5.99 -2.41 15.70
N CYS A 69 6.09 -1.31 14.96
CA CYS A 69 6.85 -1.20 13.71
C CYS A 69 8.24 -0.51 13.81
N PRO A 70 8.96 -0.45 14.96
CA PRO A 70 10.26 0.20 15.03
C PRO A 70 11.35 -0.59 14.30
N VAL A 71 11.15 -1.90 14.12
CA VAL A 71 12.07 -2.75 13.33
C VAL A 71 12.14 -2.26 11.89
N LEU A 72 11.02 -1.84 11.29
CA LEU A 72 10.99 -1.39 9.89
C LEU A 72 11.83 -0.12 9.66
N ARG A 73 11.91 0.77 10.66
CA ARG A 73 12.70 2.02 10.54
C ARG A 73 14.21 1.77 10.48
N ASN A 74 14.66 0.66 11.05
CA ASN A 74 16.07 0.26 11.07
C ASN A 74 16.42 -0.72 9.93
N LEU A 75 15.46 -1.07 9.08
CA LEU A 75 15.65 -1.93 7.93
C LEU A 75 15.65 -1.12 6.64
N THR A 76 16.41 -1.60 5.67
CA THR A 76 16.43 -1.06 4.31
C THR A 76 15.85 -2.10 3.36
N VAL A 77 15.07 -1.63 2.39
CA VAL A 77 14.62 -2.45 1.26
C VAL A 77 15.63 -2.30 0.14
N LEU A 78 16.22 -3.43 -0.27
CA LEU A 78 17.17 -3.50 -1.38
C LEU A 78 16.72 -4.60 -2.36
N PRO A 79 16.65 -4.32 -3.67
CA PRO A 79 16.47 -5.36 -4.68
C PRO A 79 17.63 -6.37 -4.63
N LEU A 80 17.31 -7.65 -4.49
CA LEU A 80 18.32 -8.72 -4.55
C LEU A 80 18.60 -9.19 -5.97
N LEU A 81 17.59 -9.14 -6.84
CA LEU A 81 17.67 -9.55 -8.23
C LEU A 81 16.88 -8.57 -9.08
N LEU A 82 17.50 -8.14 -10.19
CA LEU A 82 16.86 -7.32 -11.22
C LEU A 82 16.87 -8.10 -12.52
N SER A 83 15.70 -8.40 -13.06
CA SER A 83 15.55 -9.15 -14.31
C SER A 83 14.57 -8.43 -15.23
N PRO A 84 14.87 -8.30 -16.54
CA PRO A 84 13.90 -7.86 -17.54
C PRO A 84 12.91 -8.97 -17.91
N GLU A 85 13.15 -10.20 -17.47
CA GLU A 85 12.24 -11.32 -17.72
C GLU A 85 10.96 -11.17 -16.91
N ARG A 86 9.90 -11.78 -17.42
CA ARG A 86 8.61 -11.81 -16.75
C ARG A 86 8.68 -12.78 -15.58
N ASP A 87 8.29 -12.29 -14.41
CA ASP A 87 8.17 -13.09 -13.20
C ASP A 87 6.69 -13.37 -12.92
N GLU A 88 6.27 -14.63 -13.11
CA GLU A 88 4.87 -15.03 -12.89
C GLU A 88 4.46 -14.98 -11.42
N GLN A 89 5.38 -15.20 -10.47
CA GLN A 89 5.07 -15.10 -9.05
C GLN A 89 4.83 -13.64 -8.65
N LEU A 90 5.65 -12.73 -9.18
CA LEU A 90 5.46 -11.29 -9.01
C LEU A 90 4.17 -10.81 -9.66
N ALA A 91 3.89 -11.26 -10.88
CA ALA A 91 2.64 -10.95 -11.58
C ALA A 91 1.43 -11.44 -10.79
N GLN A 92 1.45 -12.67 -10.29
CA GLN A 92 0.34 -13.24 -9.53
C GLN A 92 0.11 -12.48 -8.21
N SER A 93 1.18 -12.26 -7.43
CA SER A 93 1.10 -11.59 -6.13
C SER A 93 0.69 -10.11 -6.23
N THR A 94 0.97 -9.45 -7.35
CA THR A 94 0.61 -8.05 -7.59
C THR A 94 -0.65 -7.87 -8.43
N GLU A 95 -1.38 -8.94 -8.71
CA GLU A 95 -2.60 -8.94 -9.54
C GLU A 95 -2.34 -8.37 -10.95
N GLY A 96 -1.19 -8.72 -11.52
CA GLY A 96 -0.76 -8.33 -12.86
C GLY A 96 -0.20 -6.90 -12.97
N ARG A 97 -0.16 -6.13 -11.87
CA ARG A 97 0.32 -4.74 -11.88
C ARG A 97 1.82 -4.62 -12.07
N VAL A 98 2.59 -5.59 -11.58
CA VAL A 98 4.04 -5.66 -11.77
C VAL A 98 4.38 -7.02 -12.35
N THR A 99 4.85 -7.04 -13.59
CA THR A 99 5.17 -8.26 -14.32
C THR A 99 6.67 -8.53 -14.42
N THR A 100 7.48 -7.51 -14.18
CA THR A 100 8.93 -7.57 -14.23
C THR A 100 9.52 -6.56 -13.24
N PHE A 101 10.71 -6.87 -12.71
CA PHE A 101 11.42 -6.00 -11.77
C PHE A 101 12.78 -5.62 -12.36
N ALA A 102 12.73 -4.76 -13.38
CA ALA A 102 13.88 -4.35 -14.18
C ALA A 102 14.51 -3.03 -13.70
N HIS A 103 15.79 -2.83 -14.04
CA HIS A 103 16.58 -1.65 -13.63
C HIS A 103 15.91 -0.29 -13.87
N TYR A 104 15.12 -0.16 -14.94
CA TYR A 104 14.46 1.09 -15.29
C TYR A 104 13.14 1.34 -14.53
N LEU A 105 12.55 0.30 -13.93
CA LEU A 105 11.28 0.40 -13.17
C LEU A 105 11.49 0.50 -11.66
N VAL A 106 12.59 -0.06 -11.15
CA VAL A 106 12.93 -0.05 -9.72
C VAL A 106 12.85 1.34 -9.09
N PRO A 107 13.34 2.43 -9.73
CA PRO A 107 13.24 3.76 -9.14
C PRO A 107 11.81 4.22 -8.90
N ASP A 108 10.86 3.78 -9.73
CA ASP A 108 9.45 4.12 -9.60
C ASP A 108 8.77 3.26 -8.53
N TYR A 109 9.04 1.95 -8.50
CA TYR A 109 8.46 1.04 -7.51
C TYR A 109 8.97 1.25 -6.08
N LEU A 110 10.24 1.64 -5.92
CA LEU A 110 10.86 1.90 -4.62
C LEU A 110 10.90 3.39 -4.26
N ARG A 111 10.14 4.23 -4.96
CA ARG A 111 10.14 5.67 -4.75
C ARG A 111 9.64 6.04 -3.36
N THR A 112 10.47 6.76 -2.60
CA THR A 112 10.11 7.34 -1.29
C THR A 112 9.83 8.84 -1.34
N LYS A 113 10.13 9.50 -2.47
CA LYS A 113 9.93 10.93 -2.65
C LYS A 113 8.44 11.25 -2.74
N LEU A 114 7.95 12.03 -1.77
CA LEU A 114 6.57 12.52 -1.72
C LEU A 114 6.16 13.25 -3.00
N GLU A 115 4.87 13.14 -3.32
CA GLU A 115 4.24 13.85 -4.43
C GLU A 115 4.43 15.37 -4.31
N PRO A 116 4.62 16.10 -5.41
CA PRO A 116 4.89 17.54 -5.38
C PRO A 116 3.89 18.33 -4.54
N ARG A 117 2.60 17.96 -4.60
CA ARG A 117 1.52 18.61 -3.87
C ARG A 117 1.56 18.36 -2.35
N GLN A 118 2.18 17.27 -1.93
CA GLN A 118 2.29 16.85 -0.53
C GLN A 118 3.67 17.18 0.08
N ARG A 119 4.63 17.61 -0.74
CA ARG A 119 5.94 18.04 -0.23
C ARG A 119 5.75 19.26 0.67
N PRO A 120 6.28 19.25 1.91
CA PRO A 120 6.30 20.45 2.72
C PRO A 120 7.04 21.53 1.94
N LYS A 121 6.44 22.73 1.85
CA LYS A 121 7.14 23.88 1.29
C LYS A 121 8.36 24.12 2.17
N CYS A 122 9.56 23.99 1.62
CA CYS A 122 10.72 24.59 2.26
C CYS A 122 10.45 26.10 2.30
N PHE A 123 10.03 26.62 3.45
CA PHE A 123 10.21 28.04 3.74
C PHE A 123 11.72 28.25 3.78
N ARG A 124 12.24 28.89 2.73
CA ARG A 124 13.56 29.54 2.75
C ARG A 124 13.36 30.96 3.23
#